data_AF-A0A351HZL2-F1
#
_entry.id   AF-A0A351HZL2-F1
#
_cell.length_a   1.000
_cell.length_b   1.000
_cell.length_c   1.000
_cell.angle_alpha   90.00
_cell.angle_beta   90.00
_cell.angle_gamma   90.00
#
_symmetry.space_group_name_H-M   'P 1'
#
loop_
_entity.id
_entity.type
_entity.pdbx_description
1 polymer ?
#
loop_
_entity_poly.entity_id
_entity_poly.type
_entity_poly.pdbx_seq_one_letter_code
_entity_poly.pdbx_strand_id
1 'polypeptide(L)'
;MKRAVLAAAALGALLVFLRQKPAPRPSSQAELPPPAPNRHPSSAAGRGQIAGHPSTVLAAAPESSARQIPKRGEPRAGFSAQTMTKEALLDDIFRSKNDNDPRLDSGFNDLSPETKTIFRLKYRRLPPERLNERGTIAYLLGKNLASPEDWAFLRELVVEPPCLSLADCAKEDAFAQARENTGDAVTLAYPALVALKQAQRVLENARSGGADRREALAVVRAAKGSRAPIVARTAAEINR
;
A
#
# COMPACT_ATOMS: atom_id res chain seq x y z
N MET A 1 38.26 -41.45 -1.89
CA MET A 1 38.81 -40.19 -2.45
C MET A 1 38.15 -39.94 -3.80
N LYS A 2 37.84 -38.67 -4.12
CA LYS A 2 37.18 -38.14 -5.35
C LYS A 2 35.64 -38.16 -5.36
N ARG A 3 35.02 -37.14 -4.75
CA ARG A 3 33.84 -36.42 -5.28
C ARG A 3 33.84 -35.00 -4.70
N ALA A 4 34.54 -34.11 -5.37
CA ALA A 4 34.37 -32.67 -5.28
C ALA A 4 34.22 -32.19 -6.72
N VAL A 5 33.37 -31.15 -6.91
CA VAL A 5 33.12 -30.34 -8.12
C VAL A 5 31.63 -30.32 -8.47
N LEU A 6 31.11 -29.09 -8.58
CA LEU A 6 29.80 -28.60 -9.07
C LEU A 6 28.73 -28.28 -8.01
N ALA A 7 28.76 -27.03 -7.53
CA ALA A 7 27.61 -26.12 -7.57
C ALA A 7 28.03 -24.72 -7.11
N ALA A 8 28.64 -23.95 -8.01
CA ALA A 8 28.89 -22.52 -7.83
C ALA A 8 28.29 -21.79 -9.04
N ALA A 9 26.98 -21.50 -8.99
CA ALA A 9 26.30 -20.59 -9.92
C ALA A 9 24.87 -20.30 -9.44
N ALA A 10 24.72 -19.46 -8.40
CA ALA A 10 23.43 -18.82 -8.08
C ALA A 10 23.64 -17.62 -7.14
N LEU A 11 24.53 -16.70 -7.51
CA LEU A 11 24.74 -15.43 -6.80
C LEU A 11 25.18 -14.38 -7.81
N GLY A 12 24.23 -13.93 -8.64
CA GLY A 12 24.56 -13.05 -9.77
C GLY A 12 23.40 -12.24 -10.34
N ALA A 13 22.31 -12.02 -9.60
CA ALA A 13 21.18 -11.23 -10.12
C ALA A 13 20.42 -10.41 -9.06
N LEU A 14 21.07 -10.03 -7.95
CA LEU A 14 20.43 -9.14 -6.95
C LEU A 14 21.42 -8.13 -6.32
N LEU A 15 22.37 -7.63 -7.11
CA LEU A 15 23.26 -6.52 -6.74
C LEU A 15 23.40 -5.43 -7.82
N VAL A 16 22.55 -5.44 -8.85
CA VAL A 16 22.61 -4.44 -9.95
C VAL A 16 21.76 -3.19 -9.68
N PHE A 17 20.93 -3.15 -8.63
CA PHE A 17 20.06 -2.00 -8.33
C PHE A 17 20.53 -1.05 -7.21
N LEU A 18 21.74 -1.21 -6.66
CA LEU A 18 22.27 -0.30 -5.62
C LEU A 18 23.62 0.37 -5.94
N ARG A 19 24.12 0.29 -7.18
CA ARG A 19 25.29 1.06 -7.62
C ARG A 19 25.23 1.43 -9.11
N GLN A 20 24.22 2.19 -9.52
CA GLN A 20 24.38 3.05 -10.68
C GLN A 20 24.76 4.43 -10.17
N LYS A 21 26.06 4.73 -10.19
CA LYS A 21 26.55 6.11 -10.19
C LYS A 21 25.88 6.78 -11.39
N PRO A 22 25.09 7.86 -11.23
CA PRO A 22 24.50 8.52 -12.38
C PRO A 22 25.64 8.97 -13.30
N ALA A 23 25.61 8.53 -14.55
CA ALA A 23 26.49 9.05 -15.57
C ALA A 23 26.28 10.58 -15.67
N PRO A 24 27.34 11.37 -15.88
CA PRO A 24 27.18 12.82 -16.10
C PRO A 24 26.26 13.02 -17.30
N ARG A 25 25.15 13.74 -17.08
CA ARG A 25 24.23 14.12 -18.16
C ARG A 25 25.01 14.95 -19.18
N PRO A 26 24.97 14.62 -20.48
CA PRO A 26 25.42 15.56 -21.49
C PRO A 26 24.52 16.80 -21.40
N SER A 27 25.14 17.95 -21.15
CA SER A 27 24.50 19.27 -21.27
C SER A 27 24.10 19.48 -22.72
N SER A 28 22.88 19.07 -23.08
CA SER A 28 22.22 19.49 -24.31
C SER A 28 21.09 20.42 -23.92
N GLN A 29 21.43 21.71 -23.87
CA GLN A 29 20.44 22.78 -23.99
C GLN A 29 19.98 22.79 -25.46
N ALA A 30 18.93 22.05 -25.75
CA ALA A 30 18.07 22.32 -26.89
C ALA A 30 16.81 22.98 -26.31
N GLU A 31 16.79 24.30 -26.37
CA GLU A 31 15.68 25.16 -26.02
C GLU A 31 14.48 24.80 -26.92
N LEU A 32 13.48 24.13 -26.36
CA LEU A 32 12.22 23.87 -27.06
C LEU A 32 11.44 25.19 -27.15
N PRO A 33 10.87 25.53 -28.32
CA PRO A 33 10.01 26.70 -28.45
C PRO A 33 8.78 26.56 -27.55
N PRO A 34 8.25 27.69 -27.03
CA PRO A 34 7.10 27.68 -26.15
C PRO A 34 5.87 27.05 -26.83
N PRO A 35 5.08 26.25 -26.11
CA PRO A 35 3.85 25.68 -26.65
C PRO A 35 2.85 26.78 -26.99
N ALA A 36 2.20 26.65 -28.15
CA ALA A 36 1.13 27.53 -28.58
C ALA A 36 -0.05 27.49 -27.59
N PRO A 37 -0.76 28.61 -27.38
CA PRO A 37 -1.90 28.67 -26.47
C PRO A 37 -3.06 27.82 -26.99
N ASN A 38 -3.40 26.77 -26.24
CA ASN A 38 -4.60 25.95 -26.47
C ASN A 38 -5.85 26.81 -26.27
N ARG A 39 -6.54 27.12 -27.38
CA ARG A 39 -7.89 27.68 -27.36
C ARG A 39 -8.87 26.56 -27.05
N HIS A 40 -9.38 26.53 -25.82
CA HIS A 40 -10.55 25.71 -25.49
C HIS A 40 -11.82 26.35 -26.07
N PRO A 41 -12.63 25.64 -26.88
CA PRO A 41 -13.97 26.08 -27.18
C PRO A 41 -14.84 25.94 -25.93
N SER A 42 -15.30 27.09 -25.44
CA SER A 42 -16.35 27.22 -24.44
C SER A 42 -17.64 26.65 -25.01
N SER A 43 -18.09 25.50 -24.51
CA SER A 43 -19.41 24.96 -24.83
C SER A 43 -20.36 25.18 -23.66
N ALA A 44 -21.39 25.95 -23.96
CA ALA A 44 -22.39 26.45 -23.06
C ALA A 44 -23.50 25.42 -22.80
N ALA A 45 -24.01 25.47 -21.56
CA ALA A 45 -25.43 25.38 -21.20
C ALA A 45 -26.21 24.12 -21.66
N GLY A 46 -26.16 23.07 -20.83
CA GLY A 46 -27.21 22.05 -20.75
C GLY A 46 -28.04 22.23 -19.48
N ARG A 47 -29.16 22.95 -19.58
CA ARG A 47 -30.14 23.18 -18.50
C ARG A 47 -31.07 21.96 -18.38
N GLY A 48 -30.69 20.98 -17.55
CA GLY A 48 -31.50 19.81 -17.23
C GLY A 48 -32.48 20.08 -16.09
N GLN A 49 -33.77 19.88 -16.36
CA GLN A 49 -34.90 20.08 -15.46
C GLN A 49 -34.88 19.05 -14.32
N ILE A 50 -35.06 19.52 -13.08
CA ILE A 50 -35.25 18.68 -11.90
C ILE A 50 -36.77 18.48 -11.73
N ALA A 51 -37.27 17.32 -12.15
CA ALA A 51 -38.61 16.87 -11.82
C ALA A 51 -38.57 16.17 -10.45
N GLY A 52 -39.45 16.62 -9.55
CA GLY A 52 -39.48 16.20 -8.16
C GLY A 52 -40.02 14.80 -7.94
N HIS A 53 -39.67 14.25 -6.78
CA HIS A 53 -40.34 13.09 -6.20
C HIS A 53 -40.44 13.21 -4.66
N PRO A 54 -41.45 12.55 -4.08
CA PRO A 54 -42.12 13.01 -2.87
C PRO A 54 -41.44 12.60 -1.56
N SER A 55 -41.61 13.47 -0.57
CA SER A 55 -41.32 13.20 0.84
C SER A 55 -42.12 11.99 1.32
N THR A 56 -41.42 10.95 1.77
CA THR A 56 -42.03 9.81 2.48
C THR A 56 -41.55 9.81 3.92
N VAL A 57 -42.51 10.22 4.76
CA VAL A 57 -42.81 9.96 6.17
C VAL A 57 -41.79 9.21 7.04
N LEU A 58 -41.56 9.85 8.20
CA LEU A 58 -40.95 9.40 9.44
C LEU A 58 -41.18 7.92 9.81
N ALA A 59 -40.09 7.26 10.19
CA ALA A 59 -40.12 6.18 11.18
C ALA A 59 -39.10 6.50 12.28
N ALA A 60 -39.59 6.57 13.52
CA ALA A 60 -38.83 6.89 14.72
C ALA A 60 -37.78 5.80 15.02
N ALA A 61 -36.54 6.23 15.22
CA ALA A 61 -35.46 5.38 15.70
C ALA A 61 -35.48 5.33 17.25
N PRO A 62 -35.18 4.18 17.87
CA PRO A 62 -35.08 4.04 19.32
C PRO A 62 -33.89 4.85 19.87
N GLU A 63 -34.11 5.44 21.04
CA GLU A 63 -33.18 6.32 21.73
C GLU A 63 -31.80 5.68 21.90
N SER A 64 -30.84 6.42 21.38
CA SER A 64 -29.40 6.21 21.46
C SER A 64 -28.96 6.10 22.91
N SER A 65 -28.63 4.88 23.34
CA SER A 65 -27.78 4.62 24.49
C SER A 65 -26.48 5.37 24.28
N ALA A 66 -26.32 6.50 24.97
CA ALA A 66 -25.19 7.40 24.90
C ALA A 66 -23.87 6.62 25.06
N ARG A 67 -23.24 6.28 23.93
CA ARG A 67 -21.85 5.85 23.88
C ARG A 67 -21.02 7.01 24.40
N GLN A 68 -20.58 6.89 25.64
CA GLN A 68 -19.55 7.76 26.22
C GLN A 68 -18.38 7.81 25.25
N ILE A 69 -18.22 8.95 24.58
CA ILE A 69 -17.04 9.24 23.76
C ILE A 69 -15.89 9.42 24.76
N PRO A 70 -14.87 8.54 24.76
CA PRO A 70 -13.78 8.66 25.71
C PRO A 70 -13.05 9.99 25.51
N LYS A 71 -12.89 10.73 26.61
CA LYS A 71 -12.15 12.01 26.65
C LYS A 71 -10.75 11.80 26.05
N ARG A 72 -10.43 12.64 25.08
CA ARG A 72 -9.15 12.68 24.37
C ARG A 72 -8.09 13.22 25.35
N GLY A 73 -7.37 12.34 26.05
CA GLY A 73 -6.30 12.76 26.96
C GLY A 73 -5.81 11.73 27.98
N GLU A 74 -6.54 10.65 28.24
CA GLU A 74 -6.03 9.61 29.14
C GLU A 74 -5.02 8.70 28.42
N PRO A 75 -3.86 8.40 29.05
CA PRO A 75 -2.94 7.39 28.55
C PRO A 75 -3.74 6.10 28.36
N ARG A 76 -3.74 5.56 27.14
CA ARG A 76 -4.36 4.25 26.87
C ARG A 76 -3.62 3.21 27.70
N ALA A 77 -4.15 2.93 28.89
CA ALA A 77 -3.57 1.97 29.82
C ALA A 77 -3.42 0.63 29.09
N GLY A 78 -2.18 0.19 28.87
CA GLY A 78 -1.88 -1.10 28.23
C GLY A 78 -0.81 -1.11 27.16
N PHE A 79 -0.37 0.04 26.64
CA PHE A 79 0.73 0.08 25.65
C PHE A 79 2.08 0.38 26.31
N SER A 80 3.13 -0.31 25.88
CA SER A 80 4.49 -0.06 26.34
C SER A 80 5.00 1.32 25.86
N ALA A 81 5.93 1.91 26.61
CA ALA A 81 6.58 3.16 26.19
C ALA A 81 7.22 3.04 24.80
N GLN A 82 7.83 1.89 24.50
CA GLN A 82 8.41 1.61 23.18
C GLN A 82 7.36 1.65 22.06
N THR A 83 6.17 1.11 22.32
CA THR A 83 5.05 1.14 21.36
C THR A 83 4.63 2.57 21.05
N MET A 84 4.48 3.41 22.09
CA MET A 84 4.15 4.83 21.92
C MET A 84 5.25 5.59 21.16
N THR A 85 6.53 5.29 21.44
CA THR A 85 7.66 5.90 20.72
C THR A 85 7.65 5.55 19.22
N LYS A 86 7.38 4.29 18.85
CA LYS A 86 7.33 3.87 17.44
C LYS A 86 6.14 4.48 16.71
N GLU A 87 4.99 4.60 17.36
CA GLU A 87 3.82 5.29 16.79
C GLU A 87 4.11 6.78 16.55
N ALA A 88 4.67 7.47 17.55
CA ALA A 88 5.03 8.88 17.44
C ALA A 88 6.08 9.13 16.35
N LEU A 89 7.08 8.25 16.25
CA LEU A 89 8.07 8.31 15.17
C LEU A 89 7.42 8.16 13.79
N LEU A 90 6.47 7.23 13.64
CA LEU A 90 5.75 7.06 12.38
C LEU A 90 4.91 8.29 12.04
N ASP A 91 4.26 8.91 13.03
CA ASP A 91 3.52 10.16 12.85
C ASP A 91 4.40 11.33 12.41
N ASP A 92 5.61 11.42 12.96
CA ASP A 92 6.60 12.43 12.56
C ASP A 92 7.01 12.25 11.09
N ILE A 93 7.32 11.01 10.68
CA ILE A 93 7.66 10.69 9.28
C ILE A 93 6.51 11.03 8.33
N PHE A 94 5.27 10.71 8.70
CA PHE A 94 4.11 11.05 7.85
C PHE A 94 3.86 12.55 7.75
N ARG A 95 4.24 13.32 8.78
CA ARG A 95 4.13 14.77 8.78
C ARG A 95 5.21 15.42 7.93
N SER A 96 6.42 14.87 7.92
CA SER A 96 7.54 15.37 7.11
C SER A 96 7.35 15.16 5.61
N LYS A 97 6.45 14.24 5.22
CA LYS A 97 6.22 13.85 3.81
C LYS A 97 7.47 13.34 3.09
N ASN A 98 8.47 12.91 3.86
CA ASN A 98 9.67 12.27 3.35
C ASN A 98 9.47 10.74 3.31
N ASP A 99 9.15 10.22 2.14
CA ASP A 99 8.99 8.78 1.88
C ASP A 99 10.31 8.01 1.88
N ASN A 100 11.44 8.72 1.81
CA ASN A 100 12.81 8.20 1.86
C ASN A 100 13.48 8.48 3.23
N ASP A 101 12.69 8.64 4.29
CA ASP A 101 13.23 8.88 5.62
C ASP A 101 14.09 7.69 6.09
N PRO A 102 15.40 7.88 6.37
CA PRO A 102 16.32 6.78 6.72
C PRO A 102 15.93 6.07 8.02
N ARG A 103 15.07 6.68 8.86
CA ARG A 103 14.55 6.05 10.07
C ARG A 103 13.59 4.89 9.75
N LEU A 104 13.01 4.83 8.54
CA LEU A 104 12.16 3.71 8.10
C LEU A 104 12.94 2.38 7.98
N ASP A 105 14.22 2.44 7.65
CA ASP A 105 15.06 1.27 7.42
C ASP A 105 15.37 0.52 8.72
N SER A 106 15.82 1.25 9.74
CA SER A 106 16.29 0.67 11.01
C SER A 106 15.32 0.89 12.17
N GLY A 107 14.61 2.02 12.17
CA GLY A 107 13.77 2.48 13.28
C GLY A 107 12.50 1.66 13.50
N PHE A 108 12.20 0.66 12.66
CA PHE A 108 10.99 -0.17 12.74
C PHE A 108 11.30 -1.67 12.56
N ASN A 109 12.51 -2.08 12.91
CA ASN A 109 12.81 -3.51 13.06
C ASN A 109 12.23 -4.03 14.39
N ASP A 110 11.95 -5.33 14.42
CA ASP A 110 11.46 -6.08 15.59
C ASP A 110 10.21 -5.46 16.22
N LEU A 111 9.20 -5.18 15.38
CA LEU A 111 7.94 -4.61 15.87
C LEU A 111 7.24 -5.57 16.83
N SER A 112 6.93 -5.08 18.04
CA SER A 112 6.16 -5.83 19.02
C SER A 112 4.73 -6.10 18.52
N PRO A 113 4.04 -7.15 19.03
CA PRO A 113 2.64 -7.42 18.69
C PRO A 113 1.71 -6.21 18.92
N GLU A 114 1.95 -5.44 19.98
CA GLU A 114 1.18 -4.24 20.31
C GLU A 114 1.40 -3.13 19.28
N THR A 115 2.66 -2.92 18.89
CA THR A 115 3.02 -1.92 17.86
C THR A 115 2.40 -2.28 16.52
N LYS A 116 2.46 -3.56 16.13
CA LYS A 116 1.80 -4.06 14.91
C LYS A 116 0.29 -3.82 14.96
N THR A 117 -0.34 -4.06 16.11
CA THR A 117 -1.76 -3.82 16.32
C THR A 117 -2.13 -2.35 16.11
N ILE A 118 -1.36 -1.43 16.68
CA ILE A 118 -1.54 0.01 16.46
C ILE A 118 -1.37 0.37 14.98
N PHE A 119 -0.37 -0.17 14.30
CA PHE A 119 -0.13 0.13 12.88
C PHE A 119 -1.27 -0.38 11.99
N ARG A 120 -1.81 -1.57 12.24
CA ARG A 120 -3.01 -2.07 11.53
C ARG A 120 -4.23 -1.18 11.78
N LEU A 121 -4.44 -0.73 13.03
CA LEU A 121 -5.51 0.20 13.35
C LEU A 121 -5.34 1.54 12.64
N LYS A 122 -4.12 2.05 12.59
CA LYS A 122 -3.77 3.29 11.89
C LYS A 122 -3.99 3.16 10.39
N TYR A 123 -3.54 2.05 9.78
CA TYR A 123 -3.79 1.73 8.38
C TYR A 123 -5.28 1.81 8.04
N ARG A 124 -6.13 1.13 8.82
CA ARG A 124 -7.59 1.10 8.63
C ARG A 124 -8.28 2.46 8.80
N ARG A 125 -7.65 3.39 9.53
CA ARG A 125 -8.17 4.76 9.74
C ARG A 125 -7.71 5.76 8.67
N LEU A 126 -6.68 5.43 7.90
CA LEU A 126 -6.23 6.30 6.81
C LEU A 126 -7.21 6.22 5.65
N PRO A 127 -7.57 7.37 5.04
CA PRO A 127 -8.31 7.39 3.79
C PRO A 127 -7.59 6.53 2.74
N PRO A 128 -8.32 5.81 1.88
CA PRO A 128 -7.74 4.94 0.86
C PRO A 128 -6.83 5.70 -0.12
N GLU A 129 -7.03 7.00 -0.30
CA GLU A 129 -6.22 7.90 -1.15
C GLU A 129 -4.82 8.16 -0.57
N ARG A 130 -4.59 7.90 0.73
CA ARG A 130 -3.27 8.06 1.37
C ARG A 130 -2.36 6.88 1.08
N LEU A 131 -2.16 6.60 -0.20
CA LEU A 131 -1.47 5.42 -0.73
C LEU A 131 -0.03 5.32 -0.24
N ASN A 132 0.68 6.45 -0.14
CA ASN A 132 2.07 6.48 0.35
C ASN A 132 2.12 6.03 1.82
N GLU A 133 1.34 6.65 2.70
CA GLU A 133 1.33 6.30 4.13
C GLU A 133 0.79 4.89 4.40
N ARG A 134 -0.27 4.49 3.66
CA ARG A 134 -0.80 3.12 3.69
C ARG A 134 0.27 2.11 3.24
N GLY A 135 0.95 2.39 2.14
CA GLY A 135 2.02 1.57 1.60
C GLY A 135 3.23 1.47 2.54
N THR A 136 3.61 2.55 3.21
CA THR A 136 4.64 2.53 4.25
C THR A 136 4.24 1.61 5.41
N ILE A 137 3.01 1.69 5.92
CA ILE A 137 2.57 0.77 6.99
C ILE A 137 2.57 -0.68 6.49
N ALA A 138 2.07 -0.94 5.29
CA ALA A 138 2.10 -2.28 4.69
C ALA A 138 3.53 -2.82 4.59
N TYR A 139 4.48 -1.99 4.19
CA TYR A 139 5.91 -2.34 4.13
C TYR A 139 6.47 -2.67 5.52
N LEU A 140 6.22 -1.80 6.51
CA LEU A 140 6.72 -1.98 7.88
C LEU A 140 6.17 -3.24 8.54
N LEU A 141 4.89 -3.55 8.34
CA LEU A 141 4.28 -4.79 8.85
C LEU A 141 4.81 -6.01 8.09
N GLY A 142 4.92 -5.90 6.76
CA GLY A 142 5.37 -6.98 5.90
C GLY A 142 6.86 -7.32 6.01
N LYS A 143 7.72 -6.43 6.51
CA LYS A 143 9.11 -6.77 6.84
C LYS A 143 9.26 -7.42 8.23
N ASN A 144 8.21 -7.41 9.04
CA ASN A 144 8.19 -7.93 10.41
C ASN A 144 7.23 -9.13 10.56
N LEU A 145 7.07 -9.99 9.55
CA LEU A 145 6.14 -11.12 9.60
C LEU A 145 6.60 -12.14 10.65
N ALA A 146 5.77 -12.40 11.66
CA ALA A 146 6.09 -13.38 12.71
C ALA A 146 4.87 -14.16 13.22
N SER A 147 3.66 -13.66 12.95
CA SER A 147 2.42 -14.18 13.53
C SER A 147 1.37 -14.48 12.44
N PRO A 148 0.41 -15.39 12.69
CA PRO A 148 -0.72 -15.62 11.79
C PRO A 148 -1.50 -14.33 11.46
N GLU A 149 -1.59 -13.39 12.40
CA GLU A 149 -2.25 -12.11 12.23
C GLU A 149 -1.52 -11.20 11.23
N ASP A 150 -0.20 -11.32 11.12
CA ASP A 150 0.57 -10.60 10.11
C ASP A 150 0.21 -11.08 8.71
N TRP A 151 0.11 -12.40 8.54
CA TRP A 151 -0.27 -13.02 7.27
C TRP A 151 -1.72 -12.76 6.90
N ALA A 152 -2.63 -12.75 7.88
CA ALA A 152 -4.02 -12.36 7.69
C ALA A 152 -4.11 -10.91 7.18
N PHE A 153 -3.34 -10.00 7.78
CA PHE A 153 -3.28 -8.61 7.31
C PHE A 153 -2.78 -8.49 5.87
N LEU A 154 -1.72 -9.22 5.47
CA LEU A 154 -1.28 -9.21 4.08
C LEU A 154 -2.35 -9.73 3.11
N ARG A 155 -3.14 -10.74 3.53
CA ARG A 155 -4.28 -11.22 2.74
C ARG A 155 -5.37 -10.16 2.60
N GLU A 156 -5.69 -9.42 3.67
CA GLU A 156 -6.63 -8.30 3.62
C GLU A 156 -6.18 -7.27 2.58
N LEU A 157 -4.90 -6.87 2.59
CA LEU A 157 -4.34 -5.87 1.68
C LEU A 157 -4.50 -6.23 0.20
N VAL A 158 -4.24 -7.49 -0.18
CA VAL A 158 -4.26 -7.89 -1.60
C VAL A 158 -5.67 -8.05 -2.18
N VAL A 159 -6.69 -8.11 -1.33
CA VAL A 159 -8.11 -8.19 -1.72
C VAL A 159 -8.88 -6.90 -1.47
N GLU A 160 -8.21 -5.83 -1.03
CA GLU A 160 -8.87 -4.53 -0.87
C GLU A 160 -9.49 -4.07 -2.19
N PRO A 161 -10.65 -3.39 -2.14
CA PRO A 161 -11.21 -2.73 -3.30
C PRO A 161 -10.18 -1.77 -3.91
N PRO A 162 -9.94 -1.80 -5.22
CA PRO A 162 -9.01 -0.88 -5.86
C PRO A 162 -9.52 0.55 -5.70
N CYS A 163 -8.61 1.45 -5.33
CA CYS A 163 -8.85 2.88 -5.54
C CYS A 163 -8.68 3.18 -7.03
N LEU A 164 -9.63 3.88 -7.64
CA LEU A 164 -9.63 4.11 -9.09
C LEU A 164 -9.10 5.50 -9.47
N SER A 165 -8.79 6.34 -8.48
CA SER A 165 -8.38 7.73 -8.64
C SER A 165 -7.41 8.12 -7.52
N LEU A 166 -6.33 8.83 -7.86
CA LEU A 166 -5.34 9.26 -6.88
C LEU A 166 -5.89 10.30 -5.88
N ALA A 167 -6.97 11.00 -6.25
CA ALA A 167 -7.51 12.10 -5.46
C ALA A 167 -8.77 11.73 -4.67
N ASP A 168 -9.54 10.74 -5.12
CA ASP A 168 -10.85 10.39 -4.56
C ASP A 168 -11.28 8.99 -4.99
N CYS A 169 -11.17 8.01 -4.09
CA CYS A 169 -11.50 6.62 -4.35
C CYS A 169 -13.02 6.37 -4.48
N ALA A 170 -13.88 7.35 -4.19
CA ALA A 170 -15.33 7.22 -4.40
C ALA A 170 -15.76 7.47 -5.86
N LYS A 171 -14.85 7.97 -6.72
CA LYS A 171 -15.15 8.23 -8.14
C LYS A 171 -14.92 6.97 -8.99
N GLU A 172 -15.99 6.47 -9.60
CA GLU A 172 -15.94 5.28 -10.48
C GLU A 172 -15.34 5.58 -11.86
N ASP A 173 -15.51 6.81 -12.37
CA ASP A 173 -15.18 7.18 -13.76
C ASP A 173 -13.68 7.14 -14.10
N ALA A 174 -12.81 7.15 -13.09
CA ALA A 174 -11.35 7.18 -13.31
C ALA A 174 -10.75 5.80 -13.68
N PHE A 175 -11.50 4.70 -13.49
CA PHE A 175 -10.96 3.36 -13.72
C PHE A 175 -10.68 3.04 -15.19
N ALA A 176 -11.53 3.52 -16.09
CA ALA A 176 -11.35 3.30 -17.53
C ALA A 176 -10.05 3.96 -18.02
N GLN A 177 -9.74 5.15 -17.52
CA GLN A 177 -8.53 5.89 -17.87
C GLN A 177 -7.28 5.34 -17.17
N ALA A 178 -7.38 4.93 -15.90
CA ALA A 178 -6.28 4.33 -15.16
C ALA A 178 -5.78 2.99 -15.76
N ARG A 179 -6.62 2.29 -16.56
CA ARG A 179 -6.20 1.09 -17.29
C ARG A 179 -5.19 1.37 -18.40
N GLU A 180 -5.22 2.56 -18.99
CA GLU A 180 -4.31 2.95 -20.07
C GLU A 180 -2.95 3.40 -19.50
N ASN A 181 -2.95 4.01 -18.31
CA ASN A 181 -1.73 4.45 -17.63
C ASN A 181 -1.20 3.40 -16.65
N THR A 182 -0.24 2.60 -17.10
CA THR A 182 0.40 1.56 -16.25
C THR A 182 1.03 2.13 -14.97
N GLY A 183 1.51 3.39 -14.99
CA GLY A 183 2.08 4.07 -13.82
C GLY A 183 1.05 4.36 -12.72
N ASP A 184 -0.14 4.83 -13.10
CA ASP A 184 -1.24 5.09 -12.16
C ASP A 184 -1.73 3.79 -11.54
N ALA A 185 -1.86 2.73 -12.36
CA ALA A 185 -2.28 1.41 -11.88
C ALA A 185 -1.34 0.86 -10.78
N VAL A 186 -0.03 1.04 -10.91
CA VAL A 186 0.95 0.62 -9.88
C VAL A 186 0.79 1.45 -8.61
N THR A 187 0.67 2.77 -8.76
CA THR A 187 0.52 3.70 -7.62
C THR A 187 -0.75 3.39 -6.82
N LEU A 188 -1.88 3.24 -7.50
CA LEU A 188 -3.18 2.92 -6.90
C LEU A 188 -3.19 1.55 -6.20
N ALA A 189 -2.38 0.60 -6.69
CA ALA A 189 -2.25 -0.72 -6.11
C ALA A 189 -1.07 -0.86 -5.13
N TYR A 190 -0.38 0.23 -4.78
CA TYR A 190 0.90 0.18 -4.09
C TYR A 190 0.88 -0.65 -2.78
N PRO A 191 -0.07 -0.46 -1.84
CA PRO A 191 -0.11 -1.28 -0.62
C PRO A 191 -0.26 -2.79 -0.89
N ALA A 192 -1.10 -3.17 -1.86
CA ALA A 192 -1.32 -4.56 -2.25
C ALA A 192 -0.07 -5.18 -2.93
N LEU A 193 0.60 -4.42 -3.79
CA LEU A 193 1.83 -4.86 -4.44
C LEU A 193 2.96 -5.03 -3.42
N VAL A 194 3.06 -4.15 -2.43
CA VAL A 194 4.01 -4.32 -1.31
C VAL A 194 3.73 -5.62 -0.56
N ALA A 195 2.48 -5.88 -0.17
CA ALA A 195 2.10 -7.12 0.51
C ALA A 195 2.48 -8.37 -0.31
N LEU A 196 2.17 -8.36 -1.61
CA LEU A 196 2.49 -9.45 -2.52
C LEU A 196 4.00 -9.66 -2.69
N LYS A 197 4.79 -8.59 -2.73
CA LYS A 197 6.26 -8.67 -2.79
C LYS A 197 6.87 -9.26 -1.52
N GLN A 198 6.28 -9.02 -0.35
CA GLN A 198 6.75 -9.66 0.89
C GLN A 198 6.46 -11.16 0.89
N ALA A 199 5.28 -11.56 0.40
CA ALA A 199 4.97 -12.98 0.20
C ALA A 199 5.96 -13.64 -0.80
N GLN A 200 6.24 -12.99 -1.92
CA GLN A 200 7.22 -13.46 -2.91
C GLN A 200 8.61 -13.69 -2.26
N ARG A 201 9.12 -12.73 -1.48
CA ARG A 201 10.42 -12.86 -0.80
C ARG A 201 10.50 -14.09 0.10
N VAL A 202 9.41 -14.44 0.80
CA VAL A 202 9.35 -15.64 1.65
C VAL A 202 9.33 -16.92 0.80
N LEU A 203 8.70 -16.89 -0.38
CA LEU A 203 8.71 -18.03 -1.30
C LEU A 203 10.07 -18.25 -1.97
N GLU A 204 10.82 -17.18 -2.23
CA GLU A 204 12.17 -17.22 -2.80
C GLU A 204 13.24 -17.59 -1.76
N ASN A 205 12.99 -17.30 -0.48
CA ASN A 205 13.91 -17.64 0.59
C ASN A 205 13.84 -19.13 0.95
N ALA A 206 14.87 -19.89 0.55
CA ALA A 206 15.01 -21.31 0.85
C ALA A 206 15.07 -21.63 2.37
N ARG A 207 15.38 -20.64 3.21
CA ARG A 207 15.43 -20.79 4.67
C ARG A 207 14.08 -20.60 5.36
N SER A 208 13.05 -20.15 4.64
CA SER A 208 11.73 -19.95 5.23
C SER A 208 11.10 -21.27 5.61
N GLY A 209 10.52 -21.33 6.81
CA GLY A 209 9.87 -22.52 7.34
C GLY A 209 8.66 -22.93 6.50
N GLY A 210 8.28 -24.22 6.58
CA GLY A 210 7.13 -24.74 5.83
C GLY A 210 5.81 -24.02 6.16
N ALA A 211 5.66 -23.50 7.38
CA ALA A 211 4.49 -22.70 7.78
C ALA A 211 4.42 -21.35 7.03
N ASP A 212 5.49 -20.55 7.08
CA ASP A 212 5.56 -19.25 6.42
C ASP A 212 5.38 -19.37 4.90
N ARG A 213 5.96 -20.41 4.29
CA ARG A 213 5.76 -20.68 2.86
C ARG A 213 4.29 -20.95 2.52
N ARG A 214 3.56 -21.69 3.36
CA ARG A 214 2.11 -21.91 3.16
C ARG A 214 1.32 -20.61 3.28
N GLU A 215 1.64 -19.79 4.27
CA GLU A 215 0.99 -18.49 4.46
C GLU A 215 1.27 -17.53 3.28
N ALA A 216 2.51 -17.49 2.79
CA ALA A 216 2.87 -16.72 1.61
C ALA A 216 2.13 -17.19 0.35
N LEU A 217 2.00 -18.51 0.14
CA LEU A 217 1.16 -19.07 -0.94
C LEU A 217 -0.31 -18.69 -0.78
N ALA A 218 -0.82 -18.60 0.45
CA ALA A 218 -2.19 -18.16 0.71
C ALA A 218 -2.40 -16.68 0.34
N VAL A 219 -1.41 -15.80 0.61
CA VAL A 219 -1.43 -14.40 0.14
C VAL A 219 -1.43 -14.35 -1.39
N VAL A 220 -0.54 -15.09 -2.06
CA VAL A 220 -0.50 -15.14 -3.53
C VAL A 220 -1.83 -15.64 -4.11
N ARG A 221 -2.44 -16.66 -3.51
CA ARG A 221 -3.76 -17.18 -3.94
C ARG A 221 -4.85 -16.13 -3.79
N ALA A 222 -4.90 -15.41 -2.67
CA ALA A 222 -5.84 -14.31 -2.47
C ALA A 222 -5.64 -13.19 -3.50
N ALA A 223 -4.38 -12.83 -3.77
CA ALA A 223 -4.02 -11.79 -4.74
C ALA A 223 -4.44 -12.13 -6.19
N LYS A 224 -4.48 -13.41 -6.58
CA LYS A 224 -5.02 -13.83 -7.89
C LYS A 224 -6.49 -13.47 -8.09
N GLY A 225 -7.27 -13.36 -6.99
CA GLY A 225 -8.66 -12.91 -7.00
C GLY A 225 -8.84 -11.40 -6.85
N SER A 226 -7.75 -10.61 -6.85
CA SER A 226 -7.82 -9.17 -6.65
C SER A 226 -8.57 -8.48 -7.79
N ARG A 227 -9.38 -7.48 -7.44
CA ARG A 227 -10.06 -6.61 -8.41
C ARG A 227 -9.10 -5.61 -9.07
N ALA A 228 -7.90 -5.43 -8.53
CA ALA A 228 -6.83 -4.64 -9.15
C ALA A 228 -6.07 -5.51 -10.19
N PRO A 229 -6.18 -5.25 -11.51
CA PRO A 229 -5.62 -6.13 -12.52
C PRO A 229 -4.10 -6.34 -12.40
N ILE A 230 -3.37 -5.30 -12.01
CA ILE A 230 -1.92 -5.36 -11.80
C ILE A 230 -1.52 -6.33 -10.66
N VAL A 231 -2.33 -6.40 -9.60
CA VAL A 231 -2.10 -7.30 -8.45
C VAL A 231 -2.34 -8.74 -8.88
N ALA A 232 -3.47 -9.01 -9.54
CA ALA A 232 -3.83 -10.35 -10.02
C ALA A 232 -2.81 -10.89 -11.03
N ARG A 233 -2.35 -10.06 -11.97
CA ARG A 233 -1.31 -10.42 -12.94
C ARG A 233 0.02 -10.72 -12.25
N THR A 234 0.48 -9.84 -11.36
CA THR A 234 1.73 -10.05 -10.60
C THR A 234 1.66 -11.36 -9.79
N ALA A 235 0.51 -11.67 -9.20
CA ALA A 235 0.32 -12.91 -8.44
C ALA A 235 0.33 -14.17 -9.32
N ALA A 236 -0.10 -14.06 -10.58
CA ALA A 236 -0.02 -15.15 -11.54
C ALA A 236 1.42 -15.46 -11.98
N GLU A 237 2.32 -14.48 -11.94
CA GLU A 237 3.74 -14.63 -12.32
C GLU A 237 4.58 -15.28 -11.23
N ILE A 238 4.28 -15.04 -9.95
CA ILE A 238 5.07 -15.55 -8.80
C ILE A 238 5.08 -17.09 -8.70
N ASN A 239 4.12 -17.77 -9.33
CA ASN A 239 3.95 -19.23 -9.24
C ASN A 239 4.12 -19.93 -10.60
N ARG A 240 4.86 -19.31 -11.53
CA ARG A 240 5.36 -19.95 -12.75
C ARG A 240 6.76 -20.47 -12.52
#